data_AF-A0A3M1JSC6-F1
#
_entry.id   AF-A0A3M1JSC6-F1
#
_cell.length_a   1.000
_cell.length_b   1.000
_cell.length_c   1.000
_cell.angle_alpha   90.00
_cell.angle_beta   90.00
_cell.angle_gamma   90.00
#
_symmetry.space_group_name_H-M   'P 1'
#
loop_
_entity.id
_entity.type
_entity.pdbx_description
1 polymer ?
#
loop_
_entity_poly.entity_id
_entity_poly.type
_entity_poly.pdbx_seq_one_letter_code
_entity_poly.pdbx_strand_id
1 'polypeptide(L)'
;MGRGDSLPYPPDESKSSGGIRGKKLSSGENAGASGAARVVGEAILSSIRLSLWLPVAFGAGIAMYFALPVELPLVVGVVAVAGTALLALTARSTVAGPLLVLCSGAAAGFLAGQLRTHQVDAPILEKRLGPVTVEGRVIRWEEEQQGFGRLILGALTVERLGKEHTPARVRLIVRTGGDKPWPGDRVRLRAILEPPPTPSFPGDFDFARKLYFERIGALGFAISPVQRISGDAGAGAAAKIESLRALI
;
A
#
# COMPACT_ATOMS: atom_id res chain seq x y z
N MET A 1 -50.52 -31.00 -69.36
CA MET A 1 -51.94 -30.85 -69.73
C MET A 1 -52.62 -29.98 -68.69
N GLY A 2 -53.35 -28.93 -69.10
CA GLY A 2 -54.17 -28.09 -68.22
C GLY A 2 -54.09 -26.61 -68.57
N ARG A 3 -54.89 -26.20 -69.57
CA ARG A 3 -55.04 -24.84 -70.11
C ARG A 3 -56.12 -24.09 -69.32
N GLY A 4 -56.03 -22.76 -69.25
CA GLY A 4 -57.08 -21.85 -68.74
C GLY A 4 -56.51 -20.43 -68.72
N ASP A 5 -56.43 -19.77 -69.87
CA ASP A 5 -57.48 -18.94 -70.50
C ASP A 5 -57.57 -17.55 -69.85
N SER A 6 -57.18 -16.57 -70.65
CA SER A 6 -57.11 -15.14 -70.42
C SER A 6 -58.38 -14.42 -70.90
N LEU A 7 -58.52 -13.16 -70.43
CA LEU A 7 -59.19 -11.98 -71.02
C LEU A 7 -60.53 -11.54 -70.37
N PRO A 8 -61.00 -10.28 -70.54
CA PRO A 8 -60.31 -8.98 -70.60
C PRO A 8 -61.11 -7.78 -69.96
N TYR A 9 -60.57 -6.56 -70.10
CA TYR A 9 -61.22 -5.22 -70.16
C TYR A 9 -61.17 -4.33 -68.86
N PRO A 10 -61.26 -2.98 -68.96
CA PRO A 10 -60.24 -1.94 -68.67
C PRO A 10 -60.93 -0.73 -67.93
N PRO A 11 -60.72 0.55 -68.32
CA PRO A 11 -59.72 1.51 -67.84
C PRO A 11 -60.30 2.67 -67.00
N ASP A 12 -59.40 3.55 -66.55
CA ASP A 12 -59.63 4.95 -66.12
C ASP A 12 -60.41 5.15 -64.79
N GLU A 13 -60.29 6.23 -64.00
CA GLU A 13 -59.85 7.60 -64.20
C GLU A 13 -59.42 8.21 -62.84
N SER A 14 -58.57 9.23 -62.92
CA SER A 14 -58.50 10.40 -62.04
C SER A 14 -58.36 10.25 -60.50
N LYS A 15 -57.11 10.31 -60.02
CA LYS A 15 -56.84 10.82 -58.66
C LYS A 15 -56.94 12.35 -58.66
N SER A 16 -58.01 12.84 -58.05
CA SER A 16 -58.19 14.24 -57.66
C SER A 16 -57.69 14.48 -56.23
N SER A 17 -56.86 15.53 -56.13
CA SER A 17 -56.81 16.52 -55.04
C SER A 17 -56.35 16.11 -53.63
N GLY A 18 -55.42 16.91 -53.09
CA GLY A 18 -55.09 16.91 -51.66
C GLY A 18 -53.69 17.38 -51.34
N GLY A 19 -53.31 18.58 -51.76
CA GLY A 19 -52.06 19.20 -51.33
C GLY A 19 -52.09 19.52 -49.83
N ILE A 20 -51.08 19.04 -49.09
CA ILE A 20 -50.67 19.65 -47.83
C ILE A 20 -49.21 20.04 -47.96
N ARG A 21 -49.04 21.36 -48.02
CA ARG A 21 -47.80 22.12 -48.11
C ARG A 21 -46.95 21.86 -46.85
N GLY A 22 -45.99 20.94 -46.96
CA GLY A 22 -44.98 20.70 -45.92
C GLY A 22 -44.08 21.93 -45.76
N LYS A 23 -44.27 22.66 -44.65
CA LYS A 23 -43.33 23.65 -44.14
C LYS A 23 -41.99 22.95 -43.87
N LYS A 24 -40.99 23.23 -44.71
CA LYS A 24 -39.58 23.14 -44.31
C LYS A 24 -39.35 24.17 -43.22
N LEU A 25 -39.00 23.77 -42.01
CA LEU A 25 -38.38 24.65 -41.01
C LEU A 25 -37.50 23.82 -40.05
N SER A 26 -36.25 24.27 -39.94
CA SER A 26 -35.22 23.95 -38.94
C SER A 26 -34.55 22.58 -38.99
N SER A 27 -33.52 22.49 -39.85
CA SER A 27 -32.43 21.51 -39.79
C SER A 27 -31.12 22.16 -39.30
N GLY A 28 -31.20 23.18 -38.43
CA GLY A 28 -30.05 24.01 -38.05
C GLY A 28 -29.59 23.92 -36.59
N GLU A 29 -30.47 23.60 -35.64
CA GLU A 29 -30.16 23.76 -34.20
C GLU A 29 -29.64 22.51 -33.49
N ASN A 30 -29.85 21.30 -34.03
CA ASN A 30 -29.51 20.04 -33.35
C ASN A 30 -28.07 19.54 -33.57
N ALA A 31 -27.29 20.15 -34.47
CA ALA A 31 -25.91 19.75 -34.73
C ALA A 31 -24.94 20.19 -33.62
N GLY A 32 -25.18 21.37 -33.01
CA GLY A 32 -24.36 21.92 -31.93
C GLY A 32 -24.55 21.19 -30.59
N ALA A 33 -25.79 20.83 -30.25
CA ALA A 33 -26.12 20.12 -29.02
C ALA A 33 -25.58 18.68 -29.01
N SER A 34 -25.58 18.00 -30.16
CA SER A 34 -25.00 16.66 -30.32
C SER A 34 -23.47 16.67 -30.24
N GLY A 35 -22.82 17.70 -30.78
CA GLY A 35 -21.37 17.89 -30.66
C GLY A 35 -20.93 18.17 -29.22
N ALA A 36 -21.61 19.08 -28.52
CA ALA A 36 -21.31 19.39 -27.12
C ALA A 36 -21.52 18.17 -26.20
N ALA A 37 -22.61 17.41 -26.39
CA ALA A 37 -22.85 16.18 -25.62
C ALA A 37 -21.80 15.08 -25.89
N ARG A 38 -21.30 14.97 -27.13
CA ARG A 38 -20.21 14.04 -27.48
C ARG A 38 -18.88 14.46 -26.88
N VAL A 39 -18.53 15.75 -26.94
CA VAL A 39 -17.29 16.28 -26.33
C VAL A 39 -17.33 16.16 -24.81
N VAL A 40 -18.47 16.45 -24.18
CA VAL A 40 -18.67 16.26 -22.73
C VAL A 40 -18.64 14.78 -22.37
N GLY A 41 -19.26 13.90 -23.16
CA GLY A 41 -19.21 12.45 -22.97
C GLY A 41 -17.81 11.88 -23.09
N GLU A 42 -17.04 12.29 -24.10
CA GLU A 42 -15.64 11.91 -24.29
C GLU A 42 -14.74 12.46 -23.17
N ALA A 43 -14.98 13.69 -22.70
CA ALA A 43 -14.26 14.27 -21.56
C ALA A 43 -14.55 13.50 -20.25
N ILE A 44 -15.80 13.12 -19.98
CA ILE A 44 -16.19 12.30 -18.82
C ILE A 44 -15.56 10.89 -18.92
N LEU A 45 -15.61 10.26 -20.09
CA LEU A 45 -14.98 8.95 -20.31
C LEU A 45 -13.45 9.02 -20.17
N SER A 46 -12.80 10.09 -20.63
CA SER A 46 -11.36 10.28 -20.49
C SER A 46 -10.93 10.50 -19.04
N SER A 47 -11.72 11.24 -18.26
CA SER A 47 -11.42 11.53 -16.85
C SER A 47 -11.64 10.30 -15.96
N ILE A 48 -12.68 9.50 -16.23
CA ILE A 48 -12.89 8.22 -15.55
C ILE A 48 -11.75 7.24 -15.86
N ARG A 49 -11.30 7.17 -17.14
CA ARG A 49 -10.16 6.33 -17.52
C ARG A 49 -8.88 6.76 -16.82
N LEU A 50 -8.59 8.06 -16.76
CA LEU A 50 -7.39 8.57 -16.07
C LEU A 50 -7.39 8.24 -14.57
N SER A 51 -8.54 8.40 -13.90
CA SER A 51 -8.67 8.04 -12.48
C SER A 51 -8.39 6.56 -12.21
N LEU A 52 -8.70 5.67 -13.16
CA LEU A 52 -8.42 4.23 -13.03
C LEU A 52 -6.93 3.89 -13.22
N TRP A 53 -6.20 4.69 -14.02
CA TRP A 53 -4.76 4.49 -14.25
C TRP A 53 -3.88 5.17 -13.21
N LEU A 54 -4.41 6.12 -12.43
CA LEU A 54 -3.63 6.83 -11.42
C LEU A 54 -3.06 5.89 -10.33
N PRO A 55 -3.82 4.93 -9.75
CA PRO A 55 -3.26 3.95 -8.81
C PRO A 55 -2.19 3.05 -9.44
N VAL A 56 -2.35 2.72 -10.73
CA VAL A 56 -1.38 1.91 -11.48
C VAL A 56 -0.07 2.69 -11.67
N ALA A 57 -0.16 3.96 -12.08
CA ALA A 57 1.00 4.84 -12.20
C ALA A 57 1.71 5.03 -10.86
N PHE A 58 0.94 5.26 -9.78
CA PHE A 58 1.47 5.35 -8.42
C PHE A 58 2.18 4.06 -7.99
N GLY A 59 1.56 2.90 -8.20
CA GLY A 59 2.17 1.60 -7.94
C GLY A 59 3.44 1.36 -8.76
N ALA A 60 3.46 1.77 -10.03
CA ALA A 60 4.65 1.71 -10.89
C ALA A 60 5.78 2.59 -10.35
N GLY A 61 5.46 3.77 -9.82
CA GLY A 61 6.43 4.64 -9.13
C GLY A 61 7.08 3.97 -7.91
N ILE A 62 6.27 3.31 -7.08
CA ILE A 62 6.77 2.53 -5.93
C ILE A 62 7.67 1.39 -6.40
N ALA A 63 7.24 0.65 -7.42
CA ALA A 63 8.02 -0.45 -7.98
C ALA A 63 9.36 0.03 -8.55
N MET A 64 9.35 1.18 -9.25
CA MET A 64 10.54 1.82 -9.78
C MET A 64 11.54 2.22 -8.69
N TYR A 65 11.05 2.79 -7.58
CA TYR A 65 11.89 3.11 -6.42
C TYR A 65 12.62 1.87 -5.89
N PHE A 66 11.90 0.75 -5.74
CA PHE A 66 12.47 -0.48 -5.21
C PHE A 66 13.26 -1.33 -6.19
N ALA A 67 13.14 -1.06 -7.50
CA ALA A 67 13.97 -1.65 -8.54
C ALA A 67 15.33 -0.97 -8.65
N LEU A 68 15.48 0.22 -8.07
CA LEU A 68 16.70 0.99 -8.15
C LEU A 68 17.77 0.43 -7.21
N PRO A 69 19.01 0.17 -7.68
CA PRO A 69 20.07 -0.41 -6.86
C PRO A 69 20.76 0.62 -5.94
N VAL A 70 20.43 1.90 -6.09
CA VAL A 70 21.06 3.01 -5.37
C VAL A 70 19.99 3.86 -4.71
N GLU A 71 20.24 4.29 -3.48
CA GLU A 71 19.36 5.21 -2.78
C GLU A 71 19.52 6.63 -3.32
N LEU A 72 18.48 7.13 -3.98
CA LEU A 72 18.41 8.52 -4.41
C LEU A 72 18.04 9.42 -3.23
N PRO A 73 18.63 10.64 -3.13
CA PRO A 73 18.23 11.61 -2.13
C PRO A 73 16.74 11.95 -2.22
N LEU A 74 16.12 12.24 -1.07
CA LEU A 74 14.69 12.58 -0.99
C LEU A 74 14.32 13.81 -1.84
N VAL A 75 15.27 14.73 -2.03
CA VAL A 75 15.10 15.91 -2.89
C VAL A 75 14.75 15.51 -4.34
N VAL A 76 15.30 14.40 -4.85
CA VAL A 76 15.01 13.93 -6.22
C VAL A 76 13.54 13.58 -6.37
N GLY A 77 12.96 12.85 -5.40
CA GLY A 77 11.53 12.51 -5.43
C GLY A 77 10.64 13.74 -5.28
N VAL A 78 10.99 14.68 -4.39
CA VAL A 78 10.24 15.93 -4.19
C VAL A 78 10.26 16.79 -5.46
N VAL A 79 11.42 16.97 -6.08
CA VAL A 79 11.57 17.73 -7.33
C VAL A 79 10.83 17.05 -8.48
N ALA A 80 10.89 15.71 -8.58
CA ALA A 80 10.15 14.97 -9.59
C ALA A 80 8.64 15.22 -9.46
N VAL A 81 8.07 15.09 -8.26
CA VAL A 81 6.65 15.35 -8.00
C VAL A 81 6.28 16.79 -8.32
N ALA A 82 7.03 17.76 -7.81
CA ALA A 82 6.74 19.18 -8.01
C ALA A 82 6.83 19.57 -9.49
N GLY A 83 7.87 19.08 -10.18
CA GLY A 83 8.10 19.35 -11.60
C GLY A 83 7.02 18.76 -12.49
N THR A 84 6.68 17.48 -12.33
CA THR A 84 5.63 16.85 -13.15
C THR A 84 4.25 17.44 -12.84
N ALA A 85 3.97 17.78 -11.58
CA ALA A 85 2.70 18.41 -11.21
C ALA A 85 2.57 19.81 -11.82
N LEU A 86 3.62 20.63 -11.75
CA LEU A 86 3.64 21.96 -12.37
C LEU A 86 3.45 21.86 -13.88
N LEU A 87 4.15 20.94 -14.54
CA LEU A 87 3.98 20.68 -15.97
C LEU A 87 2.55 20.23 -16.30
N ALA A 88 1.97 19.32 -15.51
CA ALA A 88 0.58 18.89 -15.70
C ALA A 88 -0.43 20.05 -15.59
N LEU A 89 -0.21 20.99 -14.66
CA LEU A 89 -1.06 22.18 -14.51
C LEU A 89 -0.98 23.11 -15.72
N THR A 90 0.24 23.35 -16.24
CA THR A 90 0.45 24.20 -17.44
C THR A 90 -0.06 23.55 -18.73
N ALA A 91 -0.01 22.22 -18.80
CA ALA A 91 -0.37 21.43 -19.97
C ALA A 91 -1.82 20.89 -19.95
N ARG A 92 -2.67 21.36 -19.01
CA ARG A 92 -4.03 20.83 -18.77
C ARG A 92 -4.94 20.82 -19.99
N SER A 93 -4.74 21.74 -20.94
CA SER A 93 -5.54 21.87 -22.17
C SER A 93 -4.86 21.22 -23.39
N THR A 94 -3.72 20.58 -23.19
CA THR A 94 -2.96 19.91 -24.24
C THR A 94 -3.22 18.40 -24.20
N VAL A 95 -2.95 17.73 -25.33
CA VAL A 95 -3.01 16.25 -25.42
C VAL A 95 -2.02 15.57 -24.46
N ALA A 96 -0.97 16.28 -24.01
CA ALA A 96 0.03 15.77 -23.08
C ALA A 96 -0.40 15.84 -21.59
N GLY A 97 -1.42 16.63 -21.24
CA GLY A 97 -1.89 16.80 -19.87
C GLY A 97 -2.19 15.47 -19.14
N PRO A 98 -3.01 14.57 -19.75
CA PRO A 98 -3.26 13.22 -19.24
C PRO A 98 -2.00 12.42 -18.88
N LEU A 99 -0.99 12.44 -19.75
CA LEU A 99 0.26 11.71 -19.53
C LEU A 99 1.06 12.31 -18.36
N LEU A 100 1.13 13.64 -18.27
CA LEU A 100 1.81 14.34 -17.17
C LEU A 100 1.14 14.11 -15.81
N VAL A 101 -0.19 13.94 -15.79
CA VAL A 101 -0.91 13.52 -14.58
C VAL A 101 -0.48 12.11 -14.15
N LEU A 102 -0.36 11.16 -15.08
CA LEU A 102 0.13 9.82 -14.77
C LEU A 102 1.60 9.85 -14.32
N CYS A 103 2.46 10.63 -14.98
CA CYS A 103 3.85 10.84 -14.54
C CYS A 103 3.91 11.42 -13.12
N SER A 104 3.00 12.34 -12.78
CA SER A 104 2.89 12.89 -11.42
C SER A 104 2.44 11.85 -10.41
N GLY A 105 1.49 10.99 -10.78
CA GLY A 105 1.10 9.82 -9.98
C GLY A 105 2.28 8.88 -9.71
N ALA A 106 3.08 8.57 -10.74
CA ALA A 106 4.28 7.76 -10.61
C ALA A 106 5.36 8.42 -9.76
N ALA A 107 5.64 9.72 -9.96
CA ALA A 107 6.58 10.47 -9.12
C ALA A 107 6.12 10.48 -7.65
N ALA A 108 4.81 10.62 -7.39
CA ALA A 108 4.25 10.58 -6.05
C ALA A 108 4.41 9.21 -5.40
N GLY A 109 4.21 8.13 -6.17
CA GLY A 109 4.46 6.76 -5.72
C GLY A 109 5.93 6.52 -5.39
N PHE A 110 6.84 7.00 -6.23
CA PHE A 110 8.27 6.93 -5.99
C PHE A 110 8.66 7.65 -4.69
N LEU A 111 8.18 8.89 -4.50
CA LEU A 111 8.41 9.66 -3.27
C LEU A 111 7.79 8.99 -2.04
N ALA A 112 6.60 8.38 -2.17
CA ALA A 112 5.98 7.63 -1.09
C ALA A 112 6.84 6.42 -0.68
N GLY A 113 7.45 5.73 -1.64
CA GLY A 113 8.45 4.68 -1.40
C GLY A 113 9.65 5.20 -0.60
N GLN A 114 10.27 6.29 -1.05
CA GLN A 114 11.37 6.95 -0.34
C GLN A 114 11.00 7.32 1.10
N LEU A 115 9.87 8.02 1.28
CA LEU A 115 9.37 8.44 2.59
C LEU A 115 9.16 7.24 3.50
N ARG A 116 8.58 6.16 2.97
CA ARG A 116 8.36 4.94 3.75
C ARG A 116 9.67 4.33 4.23
N THR A 117 10.68 4.23 3.36
CA THR A 117 12.01 3.69 3.72
C THR A 117 12.66 4.53 4.82
N HIS A 118 12.63 5.86 4.71
CA HIS A 118 13.18 6.75 5.74
C HIS A 118 12.42 6.70 7.06
N GLN A 119 11.09 6.52 7.04
CA GLN A 119 10.27 6.45 8.26
C GLN A 119 10.53 5.20 9.11
N VAL A 120 10.85 4.09 8.44
CA VAL A 120 11.10 2.81 9.13
C VAL A 120 12.57 2.64 9.52
N ASP A 121 13.44 3.50 9.03
CA ASP A 121 14.87 3.45 9.31
C ASP A 121 15.13 3.36 10.83
N ALA A 122 15.98 2.39 11.16
CA ALA A 122 16.27 2.00 12.52
C ALA A 122 17.62 1.26 12.55
N PRO A 123 18.40 1.41 13.63
CA PRO A 123 19.65 0.69 13.78
C PRO A 123 19.45 -0.82 13.64
N ILE A 124 20.29 -1.45 12.83
CA ILE A 124 20.36 -2.90 12.66
C ILE A 124 21.61 -3.38 13.40
N LEU A 125 21.50 -4.51 14.08
CA LEU A 125 22.65 -5.11 14.75
C LEU A 125 23.70 -5.53 13.71
N GLU A 126 24.94 -5.10 13.87
CA GLU A 126 26.00 -5.37 12.89
C GLU A 126 26.58 -6.78 13.02
N LYS A 127 26.70 -7.28 14.24
CA LYS A 127 27.37 -8.54 14.57
C LYS A 127 26.63 -9.28 15.66
N ARG A 128 26.78 -10.60 15.67
CA ARG A 128 26.26 -11.46 16.73
C ARG A 128 26.73 -10.96 18.10
N LEU A 129 25.78 -10.78 19.01
CA LEU A 129 26.00 -10.24 20.34
C LEU A 129 25.35 -11.15 21.39
N GLY A 130 26.15 -11.77 22.25
CA GLY A 130 25.60 -12.57 23.35
C GLY A 130 26.65 -13.40 24.08
N PRO A 131 26.33 -13.94 25.26
CA PRO A 131 25.11 -13.68 26.05
C PRO A 131 25.04 -12.24 26.58
N VAL A 132 23.91 -11.56 26.40
CA VAL A 132 23.68 -10.19 26.92
C VAL A 132 22.32 -10.07 27.58
N THR A 133 22.22 -9.17 28.55
CA THR A 133 20.94 -8.80 29.17
C THR A 133 20.17 -7.88 28.24
N VAL A 134 18.92 -8.23 27.97
CA VAL A 134 17.99 -7.47 27.15
C VAL A 134 16.78 -7.10 28.00
N GLU A 135 16.52 -5.81 28.11
CA GLU A 135 15.32 -5.26 28.70
C GLU A 135 14.50 -4.55 27.64
N GLY A 136 13.19 -4.67 27.71
CA GLY A 136 12.32 -4.03 26.73
C GLY A 136 10.85 -4.12 27.09
N ARG A 137 10.05 -3.35 26.35
CA ARG A 137 8.60 -3.46 26.37
C ARG A 137 8.15 -4.50 25.35
N VAL A 138 7.24 -5.38 25.76
CA VAL A 138 6.63 -6.40 24.93
C VAL A 138 5.72 -5.71 23.92
N ILE A 139 6.05 -5.83 22.63
CA ILE A 139 5.21 -5.35 21.53
C ILE A 139 4.24 -6.45 21.12
N ARG A 140 4.72 -7.68 21.03
CA ARG A 140 3.93 -8.84 20.62
C ARG A 140 4.47 -10.12 21.25
N TRP A 141 3.56 -10.98 21.67
CA TRP A 141 3.85 -12.34 22.11
C TRP A 141 3.02 -13.31 21.25
N GLU A 142 3.71 -14.19 20.53
CA GLU A 142 3.10 -15.29 19.78
C GLU A 142 3.43 -16.59 20.50
N GLU A 143 2.47 -17.12 21.26
CA GLU A 143 2.64 -18.39 21.96
C GLU A 143 2.47 -19.56 20.99
N GLU A 144 3.44 -20.47 20.99
CA GLU A 144 3.40 -21.70 20.19
C GLU A 144 2.99 -22.89 21.05
N GLN A 145 3.61 -23.02 22.22
CA GLN A 145 3.29 -24.03 23.25
C GLN A 145 3.45 -23.36 24.62
N GLN A 146 2.88 -23.92 25.69
CA GLN A 146 2.82 -23.29 27.02
C GLN A 146 4.16 -22.66 27.46
N GLY A 147 4.26 -21.32 27.40
CA GLY A 147 5.47 -20.56 27.77
C GLY A 147 6.61 -20.53 26.74
N PHE A 148 6.45 -21.16 25.57
CA PHE A 148 7.36 -21.13 24.44
C PHE A 148 6.75 -20.38 23.26
N GLY A 149 7.55 -19.53 22.62
CA GLY A 149 6.99 -18.70 21.56
C GLY A 149 7.95 -17.67 21.01
N ARG A 150 7.39 -16.76 20.22
CA ARG A 150 8.10 -15.65 19.60
C ARG A 150 7.73 -14.35 20.31
N LEU A 151 8.75 -13.73 20.88
CA LEU A 151 8.63 -12.48 21.62
C LEU A 151 9.21 -11.35 20.78
N ILE A 152 8.43 -10.30 20.53
CA ILE A 152 8.91 -9.07 19.92
C ILE A 152 8.99 -8.01 21.02
N LEU A 153 10.21 -7.53 21.26
CA LEU A 153 10.48 -6.46 22.21
C LEU A 153 10.81 -5.17 21.47
N GLY A 154 10.38 -4.04 22.04
CA GLY A 154 10.73 -2.69 21.61
C GLY A 154 11.11 -1.83 22.81
N ALA A 155 11.44 -0.56 22.58
CA ALA A 155 11.94 0.34 23.64
C ALA A 155 13.08 -0.31 24.45
N LEU A 156 14.09 -0.78 23.72
CA LEU A 156 15.08 -1.72 24.22
C LEU A 156 16.18 -1.03 25.02
N THR A 157 16.72 -1.78 25.97
CA THR A 157 18.01 -1.52 26.60
C THR A 157 18.79 -2.82 26.53
N VAL A 158 19.88 -2.81 25.75
CA VAL A 158 20.72 -3.98 25.53
C VAL A 158 22.07 -3.72 26.19
N GLU A 159 22.49 -4.66 27.02
CA GLU A 159 23.82 -4.61 27.64
C GLU A 159 24.91 -4.56 26.56
N ARG A 160 25.94 -3.71 26.78
CA ARG A 160 27.07 -3.50 25.84
C ARG A 160 26.72 -2.77 24.53
N LEU A 161 25.52 -2.20 24.39
CA LEU A 161 25.11 -1.44 23.21
C LEU A 161 24.66 -0.03 23.59
N GLY A 162 25.20 0.99 22.91
CA GLY A 162 24.76 2.36 23.06
C GLY A 162 23.33 2.55 22.50
N LYS A 163 22.62 3.59 22.96
CA LYS A 163 21.26 3.89 22.48
C LYS A 163 21.19 4.07 20.96
N GLU A 164 22.23 4.64 20.36
CA GLU A 164 22.31 4.89 18.91
C GLU A 164 22.48 3.61 18.07
N HIS A 165 23.07 2.56 18.64
CA HIS A 165 23.25 1.28 17.97
C HIS A 165 22.17 0.26 18.37
N THR A 166 21.32 0.60 19.33
CA THR A 166 20.29 -0.31 19.83
C THR A 166 19.15 -0.40 18.82
N PRO A 167 18.79 -1.62 18.34
CA PRO A 167 17.68 -1.79 17.43
C PRO A 167 16.37 -1.23 17.98
N ALA A 168 15.50 -0.74 17.10
CA ALA A 168 14.16 -0.29 17.51
C ALA A 168 13.33 -1.45 18.09
N ARG A 169 13.46 -2.65 17.49
CA ARG A 169 12.80 -3.88 17.92
C ARG A 169 13.70 -5.08 17.72
N VAL A 170 13.53 -6.09 18.57
CA VAL A 170 14.17 -7.41 18.44
C VAL A 170 13.13 -8.51 18.53
N ARG A 171 13.33 -9.56 17.74
CA ARG A 171 12.48 -10.76 17.77
C ARG A 171 13.27 -11.92 18.35
N LEU A 172 12.78 -12.45 19.46
CA LEU A 172 13.41 -13.51 20.23
C LEU A 172 12.56 -14.76 20.22
N ILE A 173 13.20 -15.90 20.01
CA ILE A 173 12.60 -17.21 20.26
C ILE A 173 12.81 -17.55 21.74
N VAL A 174 11.73 -17.77 22.47
CA VAL A 174 11.76 -18.10 23.89
C VAL A 174 11.43 -19.58 24.05
N ARG A 175 12.39 -20.34 24.59
CA ARG A 175 12.26 -21.78 24.92
C ARG A 175 12.63 -22.10 26.37
N THR A 176 12.84 -21.07 27.18
CA THR A 176 13.36 -21.15 28.55
C THR A 176 12.25 -21.08 29.60
N GLY A 177 10.99 -20.87 29.18
CA GLY A 177 9.86 -20.66 30.07
C GLY A 177 9.91 -19.31 30.81
N GLY A 178 9.21 -19.23 31.93
CA GLY A 178 9.12 -18.04 32.77
C GLY A 178 7.72 -17.41 32.74
N ASP A 179 7.66 -16.12 33.06
CA ASP A 179 6.39 -15.38 33.07
C ASP A 179 5.84 -15.28 31.65
N LYS A 180 4.54 -15.54 31.46
CA LYS A 180 3.86 -15.27 30.19
C LYS A 180 3.75 -13.75 30.00
N PRO A 181 4.50 -13.15 29.05
CA PRO A 181 4.47 -11.71 28.87
C PRO A 181 3.23 -11.29 28.08
N TRP A 182 2.61 -10.18 28.48
CA TRP A 182 1.53 -9.54 27.75
C TRP A 182 2.05 -8.31 26.98
N PRO A 183 1.49 -7.98 25.81
CA PRO A 183 1.80 -6.71 25.15
C PRO A 183 1.65 -5.51 26.12
N GLY A 184 2.68 -4.67 26.19
CA GLY A 184 2.78 -3.54 27.10
C GLY A 184 3.63 -3.79 28.35
N ASP A 185 3.81 -5.05 28.77
CA ASP A 185 4.67 -5.39 29.90
C ASP A 185 6.13 -5.01 29.62
N ARG A 186 6.86 -4.72 30.69
CA ARG A 186 8.32 -4.58 30.63
C ARG A 186 8.94 -5.87 31.13
N VAL A 187 9.88 -6.41 30.36
CA VAL A 187 10.52 -7.69 30.67
C VAL A 187 12.03 -7.58 30.60
N ARG A 188 12.69 -8.45 31.36
CA ARG A 188 14.14 -8.66 31.38
C ARG A 188 14.42 -10.13 31.10
N LEU A 189 15.38 -10.38 30.22
CA LEU A 189 15.94 -11.71 30.01
C LEU A 189 17.36 -11.62 29.46
N ARG A 190 18.08 -12.74 29.49
CA ARG A 190 19.35 -12.90 28.78
C ARG A 190 19.10 -13.58 27.45
N ALA A 191 19.69 -13.04 26.39
CA ALA A 191 19.54 -13.54 25.03
C ALA A 191 20.86 -13.51 24.27
N ILE A 192 20.89 -14.26 23.18
CA ILE A 192 21.89 -14.11 22.13
C ILE A 192 21.18 -13.46 20.94
N LEU A 193 21.71 -12.33 20.50
CA LEU A 193 21.20 -11.53 19.39
C LEU A 193 22.05 -11.76 18.14
N GLU A 194 21.39 -11.85 17.01
CA GLU A 194 21.98 -12.06 15.69
C GLU A 194 21.44 -11.03 14.70
N PRO A 195 22.29 -10.57 13.76
CA PRO A 195 21.83 -9.70 12.68
C PRO A 195 20.75 -10.39 11.84
N PRO A 196 19.83 -9.63 11.21
CA PRO A 196 18.90 -10.18 10.22
C PRO A 196 19.65 -10.94 9.11
N PRO A 197 19.25 -12.16 8.76
CA PRO A 197 19.94 -12.95 7.74
C PRO A 197 19.71 -12.36 6.34
N THR A 198 20.79 -12.26 5.57
CA THR A 198 20.72 -11.89 4.16
C THR A 198 20.18 -13.05 3.31
N PRO A 199 19.66 -12.78 2.10
CA PRO A 199 19.26 -13.83 1.16
C PRO A 199 20.38 -14.84 0.91
N SER A 200 20.05 -16.14 0.91
CA SER A 200 21.03 -17.21 0.69
C SER A 200 21.50 -17.29 -0.76
N PHE A 201 20.63 -16.91 -1.70
CA PHE A 201 20.88 -16.94 -3.13
C PHE A 201 20.31 -15.69 -3.83
N PRO A 202 20.89 -15.25 -4.96
CA PRO A 202 20.31 -14.19 -5.78
C PRO A 202 18.89 -14.54 -6.23
N GLY A 203 17.94 -13.62 -6.03
CA GLY A 203 16.53 -13.81 -6.39
C GLY A 203 15.70 -14.59 -5.36
N ASP A 204 16.31 -15.07 -4.28
CA ASP A 204 15.58 -15.67 -3.16
C ASP A 204 14.82 -14.60 -2.36
N PHE A 205 13.90 -15.05 -1.51
CA PHE A 205 13.15 -14.16 -0.65
C PHE A 205 14.06 -13.40 0.34
N ASP A 206 13.96 -12.08 0.33
CA ASP A 206 14.74 -11.23 1.21
C ASP A 206 14.07 -11.06 2.59
N PHE A 207 14.44 -11.93 3.52
CA PHE A 207 14.01 -11.88 4.91
C PHE A 207 14.50 -10.62 5.64
N ALA A 208 15.73 -10.17 5.38
CA ALA A 208 16.27 -8.96 6.01
C ALA A 208 15.43 -7.74 5.64
N ARG A 209 15.04 -7.60 4.36
CA ARG A 209 14.17 -6.52 3.89
C ARG A 209 12.80 -6.55 4.56
N LYS A 210 12.19 -7.72 4.71
CA LYS A 210 10.93 -7.85 5.45
C LYS A 210 11.08 -7.34 6.89
N LEU A 211 12.13 -7.77 7.58
CA LEU A 211 12.40 -7.38 8.97
C LEU A 211 12.71 -5.87 9.11
N TYR A 212 13.41 -5.28 8.14
CA TYR A 212 13.65 -3.85 8.05
C TYR A 212 12.34 -3.05 8.05
N PHE A 213 11.37 -3.42 7.18
CA PHE A 213 10.06 -2.75 7.15
C PHE A 213 9.19 -3.00 8.39
N GLU A 214 9.46 -4.07 9.14
CA GLU A 214 8.87 -4.33 10.46
C GLU A 214 9.60 -3.60 11.62
N ARG A 215 10.70 -2.90 11.30
CA ARG A 215 11.64 -2.24 12.24
C ARG A 215 12.30 -3.20 13.22
N ILE A 216 12.49 -4.46 12.79
CA ILE A 216 13.18 -5.49 13.57
C ILE A 216 14.65 -5.51 13.14
N GLY A 217 15.52 -4.98 14.00
CA GLY A 217 16.95 -4.85 13.71
C GLY A 217 17.82 -5.97 14.29
N ALA A 218 17.25 -6.90 15.07
CA ALA A 218 17.93 -8.14 15.42
C ALA A 218 16.96 -9.29 15.66
N LEU A 219 17.44 -10.49 15.36
CA LEU A 219 16.82 -11.75 15.75
C LEU A 219 17.58 -12.36 16.92
N GLY A 220 17.06 -13.43 17.52
CA GLY A 220 17.80 -14.12 18.57
C GLY A 220 16.98 -15.16 19.30
N PHE A 221 17.57 -15.67 20.37
CA PHE A 221 16.91 -16.61 21.26
C PHE A 221 17.24 -16.31 22.72
N ALA A 222 16.26 -16.56 23.58
CA ALA A 222 16.40 -16.42 25.02
C ALA A 222 17.18 -17.61 25.59
N ILE A 223 18.08 -17.31 26.53
CA ILE A 223 18.85 -18.31 27.29
C ILE A 223 18.56 -18.26 28.80
N SER A 224 17.77 -17.29 29.26
CA SER A 224 17.18 -17.28 30.59
C SER A 224 15.65 -17.25 30.50
N PRO A 225 14.92 -17.64 31.56
CA PRO A 225 13.48 -17.41 31.65
C PRO A 225 13.14 -15.93 31.48
N VAL A 226 11.95 -15.65 30.95
CA VAL A 226 11.42 -14.28 30.85
C VAL A 226 10.99 -13.82 32.24
N GLN A 227 11.54 -12.69 32.69
CA GLN A 227 11.18 -12.07 33.97
C GLN A 227 10.42 -10.79 33.70
N ARG A 228 9.19 -10.66 34.22
CA ARG A 228 8.45 -9.40 34.15
C ARG A 228 9.01 -8.41 35.17
N ILE A 229 9.42 -7.23 34.70
CA ILE A 229 9.81 -6.13 35.58
C ILE A 229 8.53 -5.36 35.91
N SER A 230 8.06 -5.49 37.15
CA SER A 230 6.98 -4.67 37.69
C SER A 230 7.44 -3.21 37.74
N GLY A 231 7.10 -2.43 36.70
CA GLY A 231 7.53 -1.04 36.55
C GLY A 231 6.48 -0.20 35.82
N ASP A 232 5.67 0.48 36.63
CA ASP A 232 4.80 1.65 36.41
C ASP A 232 3.47 1.54 35.64
N ALA A 233 2.41 1.73 36.44
CA ALA A 233 1.13 2.43 36.20
C ALA A 233 0.06 1.85 35.26
N GLY A 234 0.31 0.77 34.50
CA GLY A 234 -0.72 0.15 33.63
C GLY A 234 -1.28 -1.19 34.13
N ALA A 235 -0.51 -1.93 34.93
CA ALA A 235 -0.81 -3.30 35.29
C ALA A 235 -2.07 -3.46 36.16
N GLY A 236 -2.41 -2.45 36.95
CA GLY A 236 -3.57 -2.51 37.85
C GLY A 236 -4.92 -2.51 37.14
N ALA A 237 -5.07 -1.79 36.03
CA ALA A 237 -6.34 -1.72 35.31
C ALA A 237 -6.55 -2.95 34.40
N ALA A 238 -5.51 -3.36 33.67
CA ALA A 238 -5.57 -4.51 32.77
C ALA A 238 -5.71 -5.84 33.55
N ALA A 239 -4.99 -6.02 34.67
CA ALA A 239 -5.13 -7.22 35.49
C ALA A 239 -6.51 -7.31 36.17
N LYS A 240 -7.12 -6.16 36.50
CA LYS A 240 -8.45 -6.11 37.12
C LYS A 240 -9.56 -6.47 36.12
N ILE A 241 -9.43 -6.07 34.86
CA ILE A 241 -10.34 -6.48 33.78
C ILE A 241 -10.24 -7.99 33.53
N GLU A 242 -9.02 -8.55 33.52
CA GLU A 242 -8.83 -10.00 33.32
C GLU A 242 -9.39 -10.83 34.49
N SER A 243 -9.25 -10.35 35.73
CA SER A 243 -9.85 -11.02 36.90
C SER A 243 -11.38 -11.08 36.86
N LEU A 244 -12.03 -10.11 36.22
CA LEU A 244 -13.49 -10.08 36.04
C LEU A 244 -13.95 -10.97 34.89
N ARG A 245 -13.11 -11.15 33.85
CA ARG A 245 -13.39 -12.04 32.73
C ARG A 245 -13.25 -13.52 33.08
N ALA A 246 -12.35 -13.84 34.02
CA ALA A 246 -12.17 -15.21 34.51
C ALA A 246 -13.27 -15.70 35.48
N LEU A 247 -14.22 -14.83 35.85
CA LEU A 247 -15.33 -15.13 36.75
C LEU A 247 -16.69 -15.31 36.04
N ILE A 248 -16.74 -15.10 34.72
CA ILE A 248 -17.93 -15.30 33.87
C ILE A 248 -17.69 -16.51 32.98
#